data_AF-A0A427K815-F1
#
_entry.id   AF-A0A427K815-F1
#
_cell.length_a   1.000
_cell.length_b   1.000
_cell.length_c   1.000
_cell.angle_alpha   90.00
_cell.angle_beta   90.00
_cell.angle_gamma   90.00
#
_symmetry.space_group_name_H-M   'P 1'
#
loop_
_entity.id
_entity.type
_entity.pdbx_description
1 polymer ?
#
loop_
_entity_poly.entity_id
_entity_poly.type
_entity_poly.pdbx_seq_one_letter_code
_entity_poly.pdbx_strand_id
1 'polypeptide(L)'
;MKAVYMALGLMMAGQAAAASITGSIGVRLTIYSQCHIDGQSTITARTPAVDCGQQRAAQPKVTQTAISSNRETRQKSKLVTVEW
;
A
#
# COMPACT_ATOMS: atom_id res chain seq x y z
N MET A 1 1.26 -60.34 31.74
CA MET A 1 2.31 -59.62 30.97
C MET A 1 1.75 -58.58 29.98
N LYS A 2 0.65 -58.84 29.26
CA LYS A 2 0.04 -57.89 28.30
C LYS A 2 -0.31 -56.50 28.89
N ALA A 3 -0.87 -56.47 30.11
CA ALA A 3 -1.22 -55.22 30.79
C ALA A 3 -0.01 -54.34 31.14
N VAL A 4 1.17 -54.95 31.36
CA VAL A 4 2.40 -54.21 31.68
C VAL A 4 2.92 -53.47 30.44
N TYR A 5 2.87 -54.11 29.27
CA TYR A 5 3.21 -53.45 28.00
C TYR A 5 2.27 -52.29 27.67
N MET A 6 0.98 -52.45 27.97
CA MET A 6 -0.01 -51.39 27.75
C MET A 6 0.21 -50.20 28.68
N ALA A 7 0.51 -50.45 29.96
CA ALA A 7 0.84 -49.42 30.93
C ALA A 7 2.13 -48.66 30.56
N LEU A 8 3.17 -49.37 30.11
CA LEU A 8 4.41 -48.75 29.65
C LEU A 8 4.18 -47.84 28.42
N GLY A 9 3.38 -48.31 27.46
CA GLY A 9 3.01 -47.51 26.29
C GLY A 9 2.22 -46.25 26.65
N LEU A 10 1.30 -46.34 27.61
CA LEU A 10 0.52 -45.19 28.08
C LEU A 10 1.39 -44.15 28.80
N MET A 11 2.38 -44.59 29.57
CA MET A 11 3.32 -43.70 30.27
C MET A 11 4.22 -42.91 29.30
N MET A 12 4.56 -43.49 28.15
CA MET A 12 5.32 -42.82 27.08
C MET A 12 4.47 -41.80 26.32
N ALA A 13 3.19 -42.12 26.09
CA ALA A 13 2.25 -41.21 25.42
C ALA A 13 1.90 -39.97 26.28
N GLY A 14 1.92 -40.09 27.61
CA GLY A 14 1.71 -38.97 28.53
C GLY A 14 2.78 -37.88 28.47
N GLN A 15 3.94 -38.17 27.87
CA GLN A 15 5.05 -37.22 27.69
C GLN A 15 5.14 -36.65 26.26
N ALA A 16 4.16 -36.94 25.40
CA ALA A 16 4.00 -36.25 24.12
C ALA A 16 3.52 -34.81 24.39
N ALA A 17 4.42 -33.99 24.93
CA ALA A 17 4.21 -32.59 25.17
C ALA A 17 3.82 -31.93 23.86
N ALA A 18 2.67 -31.26 23.85
CA ALA A 18 2.23 -30.45 22.72
C ALA A 18 3.34 -29.43 22.40
N ALA A 19 4.02 -29.63 21.27
CA ALA A 19 4.98 -28.66 20.76
C ALA A 19 4.20 -27.39 20.42
N SER A 20 4.29 -26.39 21.29
CA SER A 20 3.68 -25.08 21.06
C SER A 20 4.69 -24.21 20.34
N ILE A 21 4.39 -23.88 19.08
CA ILE A 21 5.17 -22.89 18.34
C ILE A 21 4.68 -21.53 18.82
N THR A 22 5.50 -20.86 19.63
CA THR A 22 5.22 -19.51 20.12
C THR A 22 6.04 -18.49 19.34
N GLY A 23 5.46 -17.34 19.07
CA GLY A 23 6.08 -16.26 18.30
C GLY A 23 5.19 -15.03 18.25
N SER A 24 5.72 -13.92 17.76
CA SER A 24 4.99 -12.66 17.64
C SER A 24 4.91 -12.21 16.19
N ILE A 25 3.75 -11.72 15.76
CA ILE A 25 3.57 -11.08 14.45
C ILE A 25 3.55 -9.57 14.68
N GLY A 26 4.55 -8.88 14.13
CA GLY A 26 4.53 -7.42 14.04
C GLY A 26 3.76 -6.98 12.80
N VAL A 27 2.74 -6.15 12.97
CA VAL A 27 2.01 -5.53 11.85
C VAL A 27 2.24 -4.02 11.87
N ARG A 28 2.46 -3.44 10.69
CA ARG A 28 2.55 -2.00 10.51
C ARG A 28 1.51 -1.55 9.48
N LEU A 29 0.62 -0.66 9.89
CA LEU A 29 -0.35 0.00 9.01
C LEU A 29 0.07 1.47 8.81
N THR A 30 0.16 1.89 7.56
CA THR A 30 0.37 3.30 7.20
C THR A 30 -0.90 3.82 6.56
N ILE A 31 -1.55 4.81 7.21
CA ILE A 31 -2.75 5.47 6.69
C ILE A 31 -2.33 6.85 6.18
N TYR A 32 -2.65 7.14 4.92
CA TYR A 32 -2.44 8.45 4.32
C TYR A 32 -3.74 9.25 4.34
N SER A 33 -3.65 10.58 4.49
CA SER A 33 -4.80 11.47 4.33
C SER A 33 -5.28 11.51 2.88
N GLN A 34 -6.55 11.90 2.68
CA GLN A 34 -7.08 12.15 1.33
C GLN A 34 -6.28 13.26 0.65
N CYS A 35 -5.93 13.06 -0.62
CA CYS A 35 -5.24 14.08 -1.41
C CYS A 35 -6.22 15.12 -1.97
N HIS A 36 -5.86 16.39 -1.89
CA HIS A 36 -6.56 17.47 -2.58
C HIS A 36 -5.86 17.74 -3.92
N ILE A 37 -6.63 17.71 -5.01
CA ILE A 37 -6.15 17.99 -6.37
C ILE A 37 -6.82 19.26 -6.86
N ASP A 38 -6.04 20.33 -7.01
CA ASP A 38 -6.48 21.57 -7.62
C ASP A 38 -6.06 21.62 -9.10
N GLY A 39 -7.03 21.34 -9.97
CA GLY A 39 -6.89 21.44 -11.42
C GLY A 39 -7.09 22.86 -11.97
N GLN A 40 -7.51 23.81 -11.12
CA GLN A 40 -7.85 25.17 -11.50
C GLN A 40 -6.74 26.17 -11.17
N SER A 41 -5.62 25.71 -10.57
CA SER A 41 -4.50 26.54 -10.15
C SER A 41 -4.15 27.61 -11.18
N THR A 42 -4.51 28.84 -10.82
CA THR A 42 -4.23 30.11 -11.51
C THR A 42 -2.78 30.54 -11.37
N ILE A 43 -1.95 29.73 -10.72
CA ILE A 43 -0.50 29.91 -10.64
C ILE A 43 0.08 29.37 -11.93
N THR A 44 1.04 30.09 -12.50
CA THR A 44 1.76 29.79 -13.74
C THR A 44 2.46 28.41 -13.79
N ALA A 45 2.28 27.58 -12.75
CA ALA A 45 2.67 26.18 -12.72
C ALA A 45 1.77 25.39 -13.67
N ARG A 46 2.36 24.85 -14.73
CA ARG A 46 1.66 24.18 -15.83
C ARG A 46 0.99 22.85 -15.43
N THR A 47 1.01 22.47 -14.15
CA THR A 47 0.55 21.18 -13.62
C THR A 47 -0.37 21.41 -12.42
N PRO A 48 -1.37 20.53 -12.20
CA PRO A 48 -2.26 20.64 -11.05
C PRO A 48 -1.47 20.60 -9.76
N ALA A 49 -1.90 21.40 -8.78
CA ALA A 49 -1.36 21.30 -7.44
C ALA A 49 -2.00 20.10 -6.76
N VAL A 50 -1.17 19.18 -6.25
CA VAL A 50 -1.63 18.01 -5.50
C VAL A 50 -1.05 18.09 -4.11
N ASP A 51 -1.89 18.09 -3.08
CA ASP A 51 -1.46 18.03 -1.68
C ASP A 51 -2.05 16.78 -1.02
N CYS A 52 -1.17 15.85 -0.67
CA CYS A 52 -1.52 14.63 0.07
C CYS A 52 -1.15 14.75 1.57
N GLY A 53 -1.34 15.93 2.16
CA GLY A 53 -1.01 16.20 3.56
C GLY A 53 0.50 16.37 3.78
N GLN A 54 1.22 16.91 2.79
CA GLN A 54 2.68 17.06 2.79
C GLN A 54 3.48 15.75 3.00
N GLN A 55 2.84 14.58 2.88
CA GLN A 55 3.50 13.29 3.02
C GLN A 55 4.18 12.90 1.70
N ARG A 56 5.52 12.96 1.67
CA ARG A 56 6.30 12.62 0.46
C ARG A 56 6.02 11.22 -0.09
N ALA A 57 5.80 10.23 0.77
CA ALA A 57 5.50 8.86 0.36
C ALA A 57 4.09 8.69 -0.25
N ALA A 58 3.21 9.68 -0.09
CA ALA A 58 1.88 9.70 -0.68
C ALA A 58 1.79 10.65 -1.89
N GLN A 59 2.83 11.46 -2.13
CA GLN A 59 2.82 12.47 -3.18
C GLN A 59 2.93 11.79 -4.55
N PRO A 60 1.93 11.93 -5.42
CA PRO A 60 1.97 11.28 -6.73
C PRO A 60 2.96 11.97 -7.66
N LYS A 61 3.42 11.21 -8.65
CA LYS A 61 4.14 11.75 -9.79
C LYS A 61 3.14 12.42 -10.73
N VAL A 62 3.36 13.70 -11.01
CA VAL A 62 2.55 14.47 -11.95
C VAL A 62 3.36 14.70 -13.22
N THR A 63 2.83 14.25 -14.36
CA THR A 63 3.43 14.47 -15.68
C THR A 63 2.47 15.18 -16.61
N GLN A 64 3.03 15.89 -17.60
CA GLN A 64 2.25 16.62 -18.59
C GLN A 64 2.82 16.35 -19.98
N THR A 65 1.95 15.97 -20.92
CA THR A 65 2.31 15.81 -22.33
C THR A 65 1.41 16.68 -23.21
N ALA A 66 1.99 17.31 -24.24
CA ALA A 66 1.20 18.07 -25.21
C ALA A 66 0.58 17.10 -26.22
N ILE A 67 -0.74 17.13 -26.39
CA ILE A 67 -1.43 16.16 -27.25
C ILE A 67 -1.59 16.71 -28.66
N SER A 68 -1.93 17.99 -28.81
CA SER A 68 -1.95 18.69 -30.10
C SER A 68 -2.17 20.19 -29.90
N SER A 69 -1.65 21.01 -30.82
CA SER A 69 -2.18 22.36 -31.04
C SER A 69 -3.18 22.28 -32.17
N ASN A 70 -4.47 22.45 -31.89
CA ASN A 70 -5.42 22.62 -32.98
C ASN A 70 -5.08 23.95 -33.68
N ARG A 71 -4.67 23.90 -34.95
CA ARG A 71 -4.24 25.07 -35.72
C ARG A 71 -5.39 26.05 -35.99
N GLU A 72 -6.64 25.58 -36.00
CA GLU A 72 -7.82 26.42 -36.20
C GLU A 72 -8.22 27.18 -34.94
N THR A 73 -8.16 26.55 -33.75
CA THR A 73 -8.61 27.19 -32.50
C THR A 73 -7.48 27.79 -31.66
N ARG A 74 -6.21 27.58 -32.04
CA ARG A 74 -5.00 27.87 -31.23
C ARG A 74 -5.03 27.28 -29.81
N GLN A 75 -5.98 26.40 -29.50
CA GLN A 75 -6.05 25.74 -28.21
C GLN A 75 -4.97 24.66 -28.13
N LYS A 76 -4.11 24.79 -27.12
CA LYS A 76 -3.10 23.79 -26.77
C LYS A 76 -3.75 22.79 -25.82
N SER A 77 -4.09 21.61 -26.33
CA SER A 77 -4.56 20.52 -25.48
C SER A 77 -3.36 19.82 -24.83
N LYS A 78 -3.49 19.51 -23.54
CA LYS A 78 -2.45 18.84 -22.77
C LYS A 78 -3.06 17.70 -21.98
N LEU A 79 -2.39 16.55 -22.00
CA LEU A 79 -2.69 15.44 -21.12
C LEU A 79 -1.95 15.69 -19.81
N VAL A 80 -2.66 15.55 -18.71
CA VAL A 80 -2.08 15.55 -17.37
C VAL A 80 -2.30 14.18 -16.78
N THR A 81 -1.22 13.55 -16.34
CA THR A 81 -1.24 12.21 -15.78
C THR A 81 -0.76 12.28 -14.34
N VAL A 82 -1.54 11.70 -13.42
CA VAL A 82 -1.28 11.64 -11.98
C VAL A 82 -1.16 10.17 -11.61
N GLU A 83 0.03 9.76 -11.15
CA GLU A 83 0.37 8.35 -10.87
C GLU A 83 0.89 8.19 -9.43
N TRP A 84 0.42 7.15 -8.73
CA TRP A 84 0.85 6.74 -7.38
C TRP A 84 1.76 5.53 -7.43
#